data_AF-A0A941KAL7-F1
#
_entry.id   AF-A0A941KAL7-F1
#
_cell.length_a   1.000
_cell.length_b   1.000
_cell.length_c   1.000
_cell.angle_alpha   90.00
_cell.angle_beta   90.00
_cell.angle_gamma   90.00
#
_symmetry.space_group_name_H-M   'P 1'
#
loop_
_entity.id
_entity.type
_entity.pdbx_description
1 polymer ?
#
loop_
_entity_poly.entity_id
_entity_poly.type
_entity_poly.pdbx_seq_one_letter_code
_entity_poly.pdbx_strand_id
1 'polypeptide(L)'
;MQDSTIRVLSGAMIAQAAPREDQSFTFRPAKLRRPQTWSFKADRLTGPGGTVALRSVQRASLTQMRSGATRTMRFDLETANQVARIHISTTARRRDADTDLSEYLALISLVSTRLGQVRPGMTYQMEDTGRARLAIFMIGAALLLVGLLLCLLAGIAFQDQARRFLTLLPALVLMMLTGGLVACRFWPFRRPEEYPLATLPFVLWTMGGPRPEGLPETPLTGETLYGLR
;
A
#
# COMPACT_ATOMS: atom_id res chain seq x y z
N MET A 1 53.37 24.01 -40.38
CA MET A 1 52.37 22.94 -40.49
C MET A 1 52.48 22.09 -39.23
N GLN A 2 51.84 22.52 -38.14
CA GLN A 2 50.50 22.08 -37.70
C GLN A 2 50.53 20.69 -37.04
N ASP A 3 50.85 20.72 -35.75
CA ASP A 3 50.10 20.15 -34.62
C ASP A 3 49.05 19.07 -34.92
N SER A 4 49.15 17.92 -34.23
CA SER A 4 48.01 17.11 -33.74
C SER A 4 48.49 15.99 -32.83
N THR A 5 48.87 16.33 -31.60
CA THR A 5 49.06 15.38 -30.50
C THR A 5 47.69 15.09 -29.87
N ILE A 6 47.09 13.95 -30.21
CA ILE A 6 45.82 13.49 -29.61
C ILE A 6 46.11 12.93 -28.21
N ARG A 7 45.96 13.77 -27.18
CA ARG A 7 45.83 13.33 -25.78
C ARG A 7 44.44 12.73 -25.58
N VAL A 8 44.36 11.41 -25.52
CA VAL A 8 43.19 10.70 -24.99
C VAL A 8 43.17 10.92 -23.47
N LEU A 9 42.39 11.91 -23.03
CA LEU A 9 42.06 12.10 -21.62
C LEU A 9 41.06 11.03 -21.22
N SER A 10 41.58 9.92 -20.68
CA SER A 10 40.83 8.95 -19.89
C SER A 10 40.41 9.61 -18.56
N GLY A 11 39.41 10.48 -18.64
CA GLY A 11 38.68 10.99 -17.48
C GLY A 11 37.77 9.89 -16.96
N ALA A 12 38.30 9.00 -16.13
CA ALA A 12 37.48 8.20 -15.24
C ALA A 12 36.71 9.18 -14.34
N MET A 13 35.47 9.50 -14.72
CA MET A 13 34.48 10.08 -13.82
C MET A 13 34.27 9.06 -12.70
N ILE A 14 35.07 9.21 -11.64
CA ILE A 14 34.74 8.68 -10.33
C ILE A 14 33.42 9.34 -9.98
N ALA A 15 32.34 8.58 -10.08
CA ALA A 15 31.02 8.97 -9.61
C ALA A 15 31.19 9.44 -8.16
N GLN A 16 31.19 10.76 -7.99
CA GLN A 16 31.35 11.40 -6.71
C GLN A 16 30.07 11.08 -5.94
N ALA A 17 30.11 9.99 -5.17
CA ALA A 17 29.04 9.61 -4.28
C ALA A 17 28.86 10.76 -3.30
N ALA A 18 27.84 11.59 -3.55
CA ALA A 18 27.45 12.67 -2.68
C ALA A 18 27.40 12.16 -1.23
N PRO A 19 27.80 12.96 -0.22
CA PRO A 19 27.68 12.58 1.17
C PRO A 19 26.24 12.13 1.40
N ARG A 20 26.05 10.89 1.87
CA ARG A 20 24.72 10.39 2.22
C ARG A 20 24.26 11.17 3.44
N GLU A 21 23.61 12.31 3.21
CA GLU A 21 23.11 13.18 4.27
C GLU A 21 22.20 12.39 5.20
N ASP A 22 22.49 12.48 6.49
CA ASP A 22 21.61 11.97 7.53
C ASP A 22 20.34 12.82 7.51
N GLN A 23 19.21 12.23 7.14
CA GLN A 23 17.92 12.93 7.09
C GLN A 23 17.04 12.49 8.25
N SER A 24 16.39 13.44 8.91
CA SER A 24 15.46 13.18 10.01
C SER A 24 14.08 13.73 9.69
N PHE A 25 13.06 12.91 9.93
CA PHE A 25 11.66 13.23 9.69
C PHE A 25 10.92 13.13 11.01
N THR A 26 10.13 14.14 11.36
CA THR A 26 9.34 14.13 12.60
C THR A 26 7.89 14.46 12.28
N PHE A 27 6.99 13.54 12.64
CA PHE A 27 5.55 13.73 12.44
C PHE A 27 4.75 13.03 13.54
N ARG A 28 3.49 13.43 13.72
CA ARG A 28 2.57 12.77 14.66
C ARG A 28 1.83 11.62 13.99
N PRO A 29 1.95 10.37 14.49
CA PRO A 29 1.25 9.23 13.91
C PRO A 29 -0.28 9.33 14.01
N ALA A 30 -0.78 10.07 15.01
CA ALA A 30 -2.19 10.41 15.16
C ALA A 30 -2.29 11.73 15.95
N LYS A 31 -3.38 12.49 15.77
CA LYS A 31 -3.54 13.82 16.38
C LYS A 31 -3.30 13.89 17.90
N LEU A 32 -3.61 12.81 18.62
CA LEU A 32 -3.45 12.71 20.08
C LEU A 32 -2.17 11.97 20.51
N ARG A 33 -1.35 11.48 19.58
CA ARG A 33 -0.10 10.77 19.89
C ARG A 33 1.08 11.74 19.93
N ARG A 34 2.12 11.36 20.67
CA ARG A 34 3.39 12.07 20.68
C ARG A 34 4.03 12.03 19.28
N PRO A 35 4.72 13.09 18.85
CA PRO A 35 5.53 13.06 17.65
C PRO A 35 6.52 11.90 17.66
N GLN A 36 6.75 11.30 16.50
CA GLN A 36 7.75 10.26 16.30
C GLN A 36 8.80 10.78 15.33
N THR A 37 10.06 10.56 15.67
CA THR A 37 11.20 10.89 14.82
C THR A 37 11.74 9.64 14.17
N TRP A 38 11.93 9.71 12.87
CA TRP A 38 12.58 8.69 12.06
C TRP A 38 13.85 9.30 11.48
N SER A 39 14.97 8.59 11.60
CA SER A 39 16.22 9.00 10.99
C SER A 39 16.65 8.00 9.93
N PHE A 40 17.15 8.53 8.83
CA PHE A 40 17.64 7.79 7.70
C PHE A 40 19.14 8.07 7.54
N LYS A 41 19.96 7.06 7.78
CA LYS A 41 21.42 7.15 7.74
C LYS A 41 21.99 6.04 6.86
N ALA A 42 22.67 6.43 5.79
CA ALA A 42 23.15 5.53 4.74
C ALA A 42 22.05 4.63 4.15
N ASP A 43 21.95 3.37 4.58
CA ASP A 43 20.93 2.39 4.15
C ASP A 43 20.13 1.87 5.36
N ARG A 44 20.10 2.63 6.47
CA ARG A 44 19.44 2.24 7.72
C ARG A 44 18.37 3.26 8.10
N LEU A 45 17.16 2.75 8.31
CA LEU A 45 16.05 3.49 8.87
C LEU A 45 16.00 3.19 10.38
N THR A 46 16.08 4.23 11.20
CA THR A 46 15.95 4.12 12.66
C THR A 46 14.71 4.89 13.12
N GLY A 47 13.93 4.27 13.99
CA GLY A 47 12.73 4.88 14.54
C GLY A 47 12.32 4.28 15.88
N PRO A 48 11.08 4.55 16.34
CA PRO A 48 10.61 4.14 17.66
C PRO A 48 10.61 2.62 17.92
N GLY A 49 10.58 1.82 16.85
CA GLY A 49 10.60 0.35 16.91
C GLY A 49 11.98 -0.29 16.73
N GLY A 50 13.05 0.51 16.66
CA GLY A 50 14.42 0.06 16.40
C GLY A 50 14.95 0.45 15.03
N THR A 51 16.01 -0.24 14.60
CA THR A 51 16.72 0.04 13.34
C THR A 51 16.48 -1.08 12.33
N VAL A 52 16.15 -0.71 11.11
CA VAL A 52 16.01 -1.61 9.95
C VAL A 52 17.04 -1.24 8.89
N ALA A 53 17.84 -2.21 8.47
CA ALA A 53 18.69 -2.08 7.30
C ALA A 53 17.86 -2.37 6.04
N LEU A 54 17.87 -1.48 5.05
CA LEU A 54 17.09 -1.66 3.83
C LEU A 54 17.47 -2.95 3.06
N ARG A 55 18.73 -3.39 3.16
CA ARG A 55 19.21 -4.64 2.57
C ARG A 55 18.55 -5.89 3.14
N SER A 56 18.10 -5.85 4.40
CA SER A 56 17.45 -7.00 5.05
C SER A 56 15.93 -7.00 4.92
N VAL A 57 15.35 -5.97 4.30
CA VAL A 57 13.91 -5.90 4.05
C VAL A 57 13.56 -6.93 2.99
N GLN A 58 12.70 -7.89 3.33
CA GLN A 58 12.20 -8.95 2.45
C GLN A 58 10.87 -8.59 1.80
N ARG A 59 9.99 -7.88 2.52
CA ARG A 59 8.68 -7.46 2.05
C ARG A 59 8.44 -6.00 2.37
N ALA A 60 7.75 -5.30 1.47
CA ALA A 60 7.22 -3.98 1.70
C ALA A 60 5.72 -3.97 1.40
N SER A 61 4.94 -3.32 2.24
CA SER A 61 3.51 -3.13 1.99
C SER A 61 3.06 -1.72 2.35
N LEU A 62 2.26 -1.12 1.47
CA LEU A 62 1.58 0.14 1.72
C LEU A 62 0.08 -0.12 1.86
N THR A 63 -0.45 0.03 3.06
CA THR A 63 -1.88 -0.06 3.33
C THR A 63 -2.46 1.34 3.47
N GLN A 64 -3.59 1.59 2.81
CA GLN A 64 -4.38 2.79 3.00
C GLN A 64 -5.82 2.41 3.35
N MET A 65 -6.30 2.95 4.46
CA MET A 65 -7.65 2.74 4.95
C MET A 65 -8.36 4.07 5.14
N ARG A 66 -9.65 4.12 4.79
CA ARG A 66 -10.53 5.23 5.11
C ARG A 66 -11.65 4.73 6.01
N SER A 67 -11.80 5.35 7.17
CA SER A 67 -12.89 5.08 8.11
C SER A 67 -13.57 6.40 8.45
N GLY A 68 -14.76 6.61 7.89
CA GLY A 68 -15.49 7.87 8.03
C GLY A 68 -14.69 9.10 7.59
N ALA A 69 -14.43 9.99 8.55
CA ALA A 69 -13.67 11.22 8.37
C ALA A 69 -12.15 11.07 8.58
N THR A 70 -11.66 9.85 8.84
CA THR A 70 -10.25 9.56 9.11
C THR A 70 -9.65 8.75 7.98
N ARG A 71 -8.45 9.11 7.55
CA ARG A 71 -7.61 8.36 6.62
C ARG A 71 -6.40 7.85 7.39
N THR A 72 -6.14 6.54 7.31
CA THR A 72 -4.94 5.93 7.88
C THR A 72 -4.08 5.39 6.75
N MET A 73 -2.80 5.70 6.79
CA MET A 73 -1.79 5.13 5.90
C MET A 73 -0.76 4.40 6.75
N ARG A 74 -0.36 3.21 6.32
CA ARG A 74 0.65 2.41 6.99
C ARG A 74 1.60 1.84 5.95
N PHE A 75 2.88 2.03 6.16
CA PHE A 75 3.95 1.44 5.39
C PHE A 75 4.72 0.47 6.29
N ASP A 76 4.65 -0.82 5.94
CA ASP A 76 5.31 -1.88 6.69
C ASP A 76 6.52 -2.39 5.91
N LEU A 77 7.65 -2.47 6.61
CA LEU A 77 8.90 -3.04 6.13
C LEU A 77 9.18 -4.30 6.94
N GLU A 78 9.06 -5.46 6.30
CA GLU A 78 9.27 -6.75 6.91
C GLU A 78 10.69 -7.24 6.63
N THR A 79 11.37 -7.66 7.68
CA THR A 79 12.67 -8.34 7.64
C THR A 79 12.51 -9.75 8.23
N ALA A 80 13.57 -10.56 8.23
CA ALA A 80 13.54 -11.88 8.85
C ALA A 80 13.12 -11.87 10.34
N ASN A 81 13.48 -10.81 11.07
CA ASN A 81 13.39 -10.79 12.54
C ASN A 81 12.37 -9.79 13.09
N GLN A 82 11.93 -8.83 12.28
CA GLN A 82 11.08 -7.73 12.73
C GLN A 82 10.31 -7.09 11.59
N VAL A 83 9.22 -6.41 11.95
CA VAL A 83 8.42 -5.57 11.05
C VAL A 83 8.48 -4.13 11.54
N ALA A 84 9.13 -3.24 10.79
CA ALA A 84 9.06 -1.81 11.08
C ALA A 84 7.81 -1.21 10.45
N ARG A 85 6.98 -0.56 11.27
CA ARG A 85 5.69 0.00 10.86
C ARG A 85 5.73 1.51 10.98
N ILE A 86 5.65 2.19 9.84
CA ILE A 86 5.52 3.64 9.75
C ILE A 86 4.04 3.91 9.47
N HIS A 87 3.35 4.66 10.33
CA HIS A 87 1.92 4.90 10.14
C HIS A 87 1.54 6.34 10.47
N ILE A 88 0.52 6.82 9.79
CA ILE A 88 -0.11 8.11 10.07
C ILE A 88 -1.63 7.99 9.94
N SER A 89 -2.35 8.67 10.83
CA SER A 89 -3.80 8.84 10.79
C SER A 89 -4.12 10.33 10.69
N THR A 90 -4.67 10.74 9.55
CA THR A 90 -5.01 12.12 9.22
C THR A 90 -6.52 12.26 8.96
N THR A 91 -7.00 13.50 8.79
CA THR A 91 -8.38 13.73 8.36
C THR A 91 -8.54 13.41 6.88
N ALA A 92 -9.61 12.68 6.53
CA ALA A 92 -9.91 12.31 5.14
C ALA A 92 -10.32 13.52 4.28
N ARG A 93 -10.78 14.62 4.89
CA ARG A 93 -10.99 15.89 4.20
C ARG A 93 -9.64 16.61 4.06
N ARG A 94 -9.21 16.88 2.83
CA ARG A 94 -8.13 17.84 2.51
C ARG A 94 -8.58 19.24 2.93
N ARG A 95 -8.41 19.56 4.21
CA ARG A 95 -8.40 20.96 4.69
C ARG A 95 -6.95 21.22 5.04
N ASP A 96 -6.34 22.12 4.28
CA ASP A 96 -4.97 22.63 4.43
C ASP A 96 -3.84 21.61 4.23
N ALA A 97 -2.64 22.14 3.98
CA ALA A 97 -1.41 21.37 3.88
C ALA A 97 -1.07 20.80 5.27
N ASP A 98 -1.40 19.53 5.49
CA ASP A 98 -1.06 18.81 6.71
C ASP A 98 0.44 18.52 6.73
N THR A 99 1.18 19.27 7.57
CA THR A 99 2.64 19.14 7.69
C THR A 99 3.06 17.73 8.11
N ASP A 100 2.30 17.09 9.00
CA ASP A 100 2.59 15.72 9.45
C ASP A 100 2.45 14.73 8.28
N LEU A 101 1.44 14.94 7.42
CA LEU A 101 1.26 14.14 6.21
C LEU A 101 2.39 14.35 5.21
N SER A 102 2.82 15.59 4.96
CA SER A 102 3.91 15.85 4.02
C SER A 102 5.22 15.23 4.49
N GLU A 103 5.54 15.32 5.79
CA GLU A 103 6.71 14.70 6.40
C GLU A 103 6.67 13.16 6.30
N TYR A 104 5.51 12.56 6.59
CA TYR A 104 5.30 11.13 6.42
C TYR A 104 5.49 10.68 4.96
N LEU A 105 4.90 11.40 3.99
CA LEU A 105 5.03 11.07 2.57
C LEU A 105 6.46 11.28 2.08
N ALA A 106 7.17 12.30 2.58
CA ALA A 106 8.58 12.54 2.27
C ALA A 106 9.47 11.39 2.76
N LEU A 107 9.28 10.94 4.00
CA LEU A 107 9.99 9.79 4.55
C LEU A 107 9.78 8.53 3.71
N ILE A 108 8.54 8.19 3.35
CA ILE A 108 8.27 6.97 2.56
C ILE A 108 8.82 7.12 1.14
N SER A 109 8.75 8.30 0.55
CA SER A 109 9.35 8.55 -0.77
C SER A 109 10.86 8.32 -0.73
N LEU A 110 11.55 8.84 0.28
CA LEU A 110 12.99 8.60 0.48
C LEU A 110 13.28 7.11 0.67
N VAL A 111 12.56 6.45 1.59
CA VAL A 111 12.76 5.03 1.90
C VAL A 111 12.50 4.15 0.69
N SER A 112 11.42 4.39 -0.07
CA SER A 112 11.08 3.61 -1.26
C SER A 112 12.09 3.79 -2.39
N THR A 113 12.56 5.02 -2.61
CA THR A 113 13.61 5.34 -3.58
C THR A 113 14.92 4.62 -3.23
N ARG A 114 15.36 4.73 -1.98
CA ARG A 114 16.58 4.06 -1.49
C ARG A 114 16.45 2.55 -1.51
N LEU A 115 15.29 2.01 -1.14
CA LEU A 115 15.04 0.59 -1.18
C LEU A 115 15.04 0.05 -2.63
N GLY A 116 14.53 0.83 -3.59
CA GLY A 116 14.62 0.50 -5.03
C GLY A 116 16.06 0.50 -5.57
N GLN A 117 16.92 1.39 -5.07
CA GLN A 117 18.35 1.41 -5.40
C GLN A 117 19.11 0.22 -4.78
N VAL A 118 18.79 -0.12 -3.54
CA VAL A 118 19.48 -1.19 -2.79
C VAL A 118 19.00 -2.58 -3.19
N ARG A 119 17.71 -2.73 -3.54
CA ARG A 119 17.09 -3.98 -4.00
C ARG A 119 16.32 -3.74 -5.31
N PRO A 120 17.03 -3.66 -6.45
CA PRO A 120 16.39 -3.54 -7.75
C PRO A 120 15.42 -4.71 -8.00
N GLY A 121 14.25 -4.41 -8.56
CA GLY A 121 13.22 -5.43 -8.85
C GLY A 121 12.35 -5.83 -7.65
N MET A 122 12.56 -5.25 -6.46
CA MET A 122 11.66 -5.46 -5.33
C MET A 122 10.26 -4.93 -5.66
N THR A 123 9.23 -5.69 -5.25
CA THR A 123 7.83 -5.29 -5.34
C THR A 123 7.30 -4.86 -3.97
N TYR A 124 6.22 -4.08 -3.98
CA TYR A 124 5.43 -3.78 -2.79
C TYR A 124 3.99 -4.22 -2.99
N GLN A 125 3.30 -4.48 -1.89
CA GLN A 125 1.90 -4.88 -1.88
C GLN A 125 1.02 -3.73 -1.42
N MET A 126 -0.11 -3.51 -2.09
CA MET A 126 -1.06 -2.43 -1.80
C MET A 126 -2.40 -2.94 -1.27
N GLU A 127 -2.40 -4.10 -0.59
CA GLU A 127 -3.61 -4.68 -0.01
C GLU A 127 -3.60 -4.62 1.52
N ASP A 128 -4.81 -4.56 2.07
CA ASP A 128 -5.03 -4.62 3.51
C ASP A 128 -4.84 -6.04 4.03
N THR A 129 -4.28 -6.11 5.23
CA THR A 129 -3.88 -7.31 5.97
C THR A 129 -4.81 -8.50 5.77
N GLY A 130 -4.25 -9.62 5.29
CA GLY A 130 -4.99 -10.86 4.99
C GLY A 130 -5.89 -11.39 6.12
N ARG A 131 -5.65 -11.00 7.38
CA ARG A 131 -6.50 -11.32 8.53
C ARG A 131 -7.91 -10.71 8.45
N ALA A 132 -8.04 -9.45 8.03
CA ALA A 132 -9.35 -8.83 7.88
C ALA A 132 -10.13 -9.48 6.72
N ARG A 133 -9.43 -9.77 5.61
CA ARG A 133 -9.98 -10.52 4.48
C ARG A 133 -10.46 -11.91 4.92
N LEU A 134 -9.68 -12.63 5.73
CA LEU A 134 -10.05 -13.93 6.29
C LEU A 134 -11.30 -13.84 7.19
N ALA A 135 -11.40 -12.83 8.05
CA ALA A 135 -12.57 -12.64 8.90
C ALA A 135 -13.85 -12.45 8.07
N ILE A 136 -13.80 -11.59 7.05
CA ILE A 136 -14.95 -11.34 6.16
C ILE A 136 -15.29 -12.59 5.34
N PHE A 137 -14.28 -13.32 4.88
CA PHE A 137 -14.47 -14.61 4.23
C PHE A 137 -15.21 -15.60 5.14
N MET A 138 -14.81 -15.74 6.40
CA MET A 138 -15.46 -16.64 7.36
C MET A 138 -16.92 -16.26 7.60
N ILE A 139 -17.23 -14.96 7.65
CA ILE A 139 -18.62 -14.47 7.76
C ILE A 139 -19.44 -14.88 6.53
N GLY A 140 -18.90 -14.65 5.32
CA GLY A 140 -19.58 -15.05 4.07
C GLY A 140 -19.77 -16.57 3.96
N ALA A 141 -18.74 -17.34 4.31
CA ALA A 141 -18.78 -18.81 4.31
C ALA A 141 -19.79 -19.35 5.33
N ALA A 142 -19.82 -18.79 6.54
CA ALA A 142 -20.81 -19.16 7.56
C ALA A 142 -22.23 -18.84 7.11
N LEU A 143 -22.46 -17.67 6.50
CA LEU A 143 -23.77 -17.29 5.97
C LEU A 143 -24.25 -18.24 4.86
N LEU A 144 -23.35 -18.62 3.94
CA LEU A 144 -23.62 -19.59 2.90
C LEU A 144 -23.97 -20.96 3.49
N LEU A 145 -23.20 -21.43 4.47
CA LEU A 145 -23.40 -22.74 5.10
C LEU A 145 -24.70 -22.80 5.91
N VAL A 146 -25.03 -21.73 6.65
CA VAL A 146 -26.32 -21.59 7.34
C VAL A 146 -27.47 -21.58 6.35
N GLY A 147 -27.34 -20.91 5.21
CA GLY A 147 -28.38 -20.90 4.17
C GLY A 147 -28.60 -22.26 3.52
N LEU A 148 -27.52 -22.98 3.25
CA LEU A 148 -27.60 -24.33 2.72
C LEU A 148 -28.26 -25.29 3.73
N LEU A 149 -27.90 -25.20 5.01
CA LEU A 149 -28.50 -25.99 6.08
C LEU A 149 -29.99 -25.68 6.26
N LEU A 150 -30.38 -24.40 6.31
CA LEU A 150 -31.78 -23.99 6.43
C LEU A 150 -32.60 -24.39 5.20
N CYS A 151 -32.01 -24.36 4.01
CA CYS A 151 -32.66 -24.82 2.78
C CYS A 151 -32.95 -26.32 2.83
N LEU A 152 -31.98 -27.13 3.25
CA LEU A 152 -32.16 -28.57 3.48
C LEU A 152 -33.24 -28.86 4.53
N LEU A 153 -33.16 -28.21 5.69
CA LEU A 153 -34.14 -28.38 6.77
C LEU A 153 -35.55 -27.95 6.35
N ALA A 154 -35.68 -26.83 5.63
CA ALA A 154 -36.96 -26.38 5.09
C ALA A 154 -37.51 -27.37 4.05
N GLY A 155 -36.65 -27.93 3.20
CA GLY A 155 -37.06 -28.95 2.23
C GLY A 155 -37.65 -30.20 2.89
N ILE A 156 -37.04 -30.67 3.98
CA ILE A 156 -37.54 -31.81 4.76
C ILE A 156 -38.82 -31.42 5.53
N ALA A 157 -38.83 -30.27 6.20
CA ALA A 157 -39.95 -29.84 7.05
C ALA A 157 -41.23 -29.50 6.25
N PHE A 158 -41.10 -29.02 5.01
CA PHE A 158 -42.22 -28.61 4.16
C PHE A 158 -42.45 -29.56 2.97
N GLN A 159 -42.05 -30.83 3.08
CA GLN A 159 -42.20 -31.82 2.00
C GLN A 159 -43.64 -31.91 1.46
N ASP A 160 -44.66 -31.81 2.32
CA ASP A 160 -46.08 -31.88 1.96
C ASP A 160 -46.69 -30.50 1.65
N GLN A 161 -45.90 -29.43 1.80
CA GLN A 161 -46.36 -28.03 1.74
C GLN A 161 -45.48 -27.20 0.80
N ALA A 162 -45.35 -27.65 -0.45
CA ALA A 162 -44.51 -27.04 -1.47
C ALA A 162 -44.72 -25.52 -1.65
N ARG A 163 -45.96 -25.03 -1.49
CA ARG A 163 -46.25 -23.58 -1.54
C ARG A 163 -45.51 -22.80 -0.45
N ARG A 164 -45.43 -23.31 0.78
CA ARG A 164 -44.71 -22.64 1.88
C ARG A 164 -43.20 -22.67 1.65
N PHE A 165 -42.67 -23.78 1.14
CA PHE A 165 -41.26 -23.86 0.74
C PHE A 165 -40.92 -22.84 -0.36
N LEU A 166 -41.75 -22.76 -1.41
CA LEU A 166 -41.60 -21.79 -2.50
C LEU A 166 -41.62 -20.33 -2.02
N THR A 167 -42.40 -20.02 -0.97
CA THR A 167 -42.39 -18.66 -0.39
C THR A 167 -41.12 -18.33 0.38
N LEU A 168 -40.45 -19.32 0.98
CA LEU A 168 -39.20 -19.15 1.73
C LEU A 168 -37.96 -19.16 0.82
N LEU A 169 -38.07 -19.83 -0.33
CA LEU A 169 -36.96 -20.07 -1.25
C LEU A 169 -36.24 -18.79 -1.70
N PRO A 170 -36.90 -17.66 -2.06
CA PRO A 170 -36.20 -16.44 -2.43
C PRO A 170 -35.29 -15.90 -1.34
N ALA A 171 -35.72 -15.95 -0.08
CA ALA A 171 -34.93 -15.47 1.05
C ALA A 171 -33.69 -16.36 1.27
N LEU A 172 -33.86 -17.68 1.19
CA LEU A 172 -32.76 -18.65 1.30
C LEU A 172 -31.75 -18.49 0.16
N VAL A 173 -32.24 -18.36 -1.08
CA VAL A 173 -31.40 -18.12 -2.26
C VAL A 173 -30.64 -16.81 -2.13
N LEU A 174 -31.31 -15.71 -1.74
CA LEU A 174 -30.64 -14.42 -1.55
C LEU A 174 -29.56 -14.51 -0.47
N MET A 175 -29.81 -15.22 0.63
CA MET A 175 -28.84 -15.41 1.70
C MET A 175 -27.62 -16.22 1.22
N MET A 176 -27.84 -17.31 0.48
CA MET A 176 -26.77 -18.12 -0.11
C MET A 176 -25.95 -17.33 -1.14
N LEU A 177 -26.62 -16.58 -2.03
CA LEU A 177 -25.95 -15.74 -3.03
C LEU A 177 -25.10 -14.65 -2.37
N THR A 178 -25.63 -14.01 -1.32
CA THR A 178 -24.90 -12.98 -0.58
C THR A 178 -23.69 -13.57 0.14
N GLY A 179 -23.88 -14.69 0.85
CA GLY A 179 -22.78 -15.38 1.54
C GLY A 179 -21.70 -15.86 0.58
N GLY A 180 -22.11 -16.48 -0.54
CA GLY A 180 -21.23 -16.93 -1.61
C GLY A 180 -20.47 -15.79 -2.28
N LEU A 181 -21.15 -14.69 -2.61
CA LEU A 181 -20.53 -13.50 -3.20
C LEU A 181 -19.46 -12.91 -2.26
N VAL A 182 -19.77 -12.79 -0.96
CA VAL A 182 -18.83 -12.31 0.05
C VAL A 182 -17.64 -13.26 0.17
N ALA A 183 -17.87 -14.57 0.29
CA ALA A 183 -16.80 -15.56 0.38
C ALA A 183 -15.89 -15.55 -0.86
N CYS A 184 -16.47 -15.49 -2.06
CA CYS A 184 -15.71 -15.40 -3.31
C CYS A 184 -14.92 -14.08 -3.41
N ARG A 185 -15.53 -12.95 -3.03
CA ARG A 185 -14.90 -11.62 -3.10
C ARG A 185 -13.71 -11.48 -2.15
N PHE A 186 -13.78 -12.12 -0.99
CA PHE A 186 -12.77 -12.07 0.07
C PHE A 186 -11.95 -13.37 0.18
N TRP A 187 -11.89 -14.15 -0.90
CA TRP A 187 -11.16 -15.41 -0.94
C TRP A 187 -9.72 -15.26 -0.40
N PRO A 188 -9.34 -15.99 0.66
CA PRO A 188 -8.09 -15.74 1.39
C PRO A 188 -6.84 -16.13 0.58
N PHE A 189 -6.98 -17.00 -0.42
CA PHE A 189 -5.88 -17.45 -1.27
C PHE A 189 -5.68 -16.58 -2.52
N ARG A 190 -6.41 -15.46 -2.65
CA ARG A 190 -6.17 -14.52 -3.75
C ARG A 190 -4.77 -13.93 -3.59
N ARG A 191 -3.92 -14.11 -4.60
CA ARG A 191 -2.57 -13.54 -4.61
C ARG A 191 -2.69 -12.01 -4.50
N PRO A 192 -2.01 -11.37 -3.53
CA PRO A 192 -2.00 -9.92 -3.44
C PRO A 192 -1.38 -9.35 -4.72
N GLU A 193 -1.92 -8.24 -5.19
CA GLU A 193 -1.34 -7.53 -6.32
C GLU A 193 0.00 -6.92 -5.91
N GLU A 194 1.03 -7.26 -6.67
CA GLU A 194 2.39 -6.80 -6.45
C GLU A 194 2.72 -5.72 -7.48
N TYR A 195 3.21 -4.59 -6.97
CA TYR A 195 3.55 -3.42 -7.77
C TYR A 195 5.07 -3.19 -7.69
N PRO A 196 5.74 -2.81 -8.79
CA PRO A 196 7.17 -2.50 -8.74
C PRO A 196 7.43 -1.35 -7.76
N LEU A 197 8.42 -1.49 -6.86
CA LEU A 197 8.73 -0.46 -5.87
C LEU A 197 9.08 0.90 -6.49
N ALA A 198 9.60 0.90 -7.71
CA ALA A 198 9.90 2.11 -8.47
C ALA A 198 8.67 2.99 -8.76
N THR A 199 7.45 2.44 -8.74
CA THR A 199 6.22 3.24 -8.95
C THR A 199 5.73 3.91 -7.67
N LEU A 200 6.22 3.49 -6.50
CA LEU A 200 5.74 3.95 -5.21
C LEU A 200 5.96 5.47 -5.00
N PRO A 201 7.13 6.07 -5.31
CA PRO A 201 7.31 7.53 -5.23
C PRO A 201 6.28 8.31 -6.07
N PHE A 202 5.93 7.82 -7.27
CA PHE A 202 4.91 8.44 -8.11
C PHE A 202 3.53 8.37 -7.46
N VAL A 203 3.17 7.20 -6.93
CA VAL A 203 1.92 6.99 -6.20
C VAL A 203 1.85 7.93 -4.99
N LEU A 204 2.94 8.09 -4.23
CA LEU A 204 3.00 9.01 -3.09
C LEU A 204 2.89 10.48 -3.50
N TRP A 205 3.47 10.88 -4.64
CA TRP A 205 3.35 12.23 -5.18
C TRP A 205 1.90 12.60 -5.48
N THR A 206 1.11 11.70 -6.07
CA THR A 206 -0.34 11.94 -6.28
C THR A 206 -1.11 12.16 -4.97
N MET A 207 -0.58 11.69 -3.84
CA MET A 207 -1.16 11.89 -2.51
C MET A 207 -0.74 13.22 -1.85
N GLY A 208 0.20 13.95 -2.43
CA GLY A 208 0.79 15.17 -1.87
C GLY A 208 2.21 15.00 -1.35
N GLY A 209 2.88 13.90 -1.71
CA GLY A 209 4.29 13.66 -1.39
C GLY A 209 5.25 14.47 -2.28
N PRO A 210 6.57 14.38 -2.03
CA PRO A 210 7.56 15.07 -2.86
C PRO A 210 7.53 14.54 -4.29
N ARG A 211 7.89 15.41 -5.23
CA ARG A 211 8.01 15.05 -6.64
C ARG A 211 9.12 13.99 -6.82
N PRO A 212 8.86 12.87 -7.50
CA PRO A 212 9.86 11.86 -7.73
C PRO A 212 10.93 12.34 -8.72
N GLU A 213 12.15 11.86 -8.54
CA GLU A 213 13.28 12.13 -9.45
C GLU A 213 12.98 11.55 -10.85
N GLY A 214 13.26 12.31 -11.91
CA GLY A 214 13.13 11.86 -13.30
C GLY A 214 11.82 12.20 -14.03
N LEU A 215 10.88 12.91 -13.40
CA LEU A 215 9.72 13.47 -14.13
C LEU A 215 10.13 14.76 -14.88
N PRO A 216 9.79 14.92 -16.17
CA PRO A 216 10.11 16.11 -16.96
C PRO A 216 9.52 17.37 -16.32
N GLU A 217 10.33 18.44 -16.17
CA GLU A 217 9.95 19.67 -15.47
C GLU A 217 8.75 20.40 -16.07
N THR A 218 8.39 20.06 -17.30
CA THR A 218 7.29 20.67 -18.02
C THR A 218 5.97 20.42 -17.29
N PRO A 219 5.23 21.47 -16.89
CA PRO A 219 3.86 21.29 -16.45
C PRO A 219 3.11 20.59 -17.59
N LEU A 220 2.33 19.57 -17.26
CA LEU A 220 1.38 18.97 -18.20
C LEU A 220 0.33 20.06 -18.50
N THR A 221 0.64 20.95 -19.43
CA THR A 221 -0.33 21.85 -20.03
C THR A 221 -1.41 20.94 -20.60
N GLY A 222 -2.66 21.13 -20.16
CA GLY A 222 -3.78 20.22 -20.39
C GLY A 222 -4.19 19.97 -21.85
N GLU A 223 -3.38 20.38 -22.83
CA GLU A 223 -3.64 20.21 -24.26
C GLU A 223 -3.33 18.79 -24.77
N THR A 224 -2.48 18.01 -24.11
CA THR A 224 -2.11 16.67 -24.63
C THR A 224 -3.12 15.56 -24.30
N LEU A 225 -4.14 15.83 -23.47
CA LEU A 225 -5.18 14.84 -23.13
C LEU A 225 -6.37 14.82 -24.10
N TYR A 226 -6.44 15.73 -25.08
CA TYR A 226 -7.51 15.75 -26.10
C TYR A 226 -7.12 15.14 -27.46
N GLY A 227 -5.86 14.71 -27.64
CA GLY A 227 -5.36 14.18 -28.91
C GLY A 227 -5.59 12.68 -29.16
N LEU A 228 -6.27 11.98 -28.25
CA LEU A 228 -6.61 10.55 -28.40
C LEU A 228 -8.13 10.37 -28.23
N ARG A 229 -8.88 10.82 -29.24
CA ARG A 229 -10.24 10.35 -29.52
C ARG A 229 -10.35 10.01 -30.99
#